data_AF-A0A942SUI2-F1
#
_entry.id   AF-A0A942SUI2-F1
#
_cell.length_a   1.000
_cell.length_b   1.000
_cell.length_c   1.000
_cell.angle_alpha   90.00
_cell.angle_beta   90.00
_cell.angle_gamma   90.00
#
_symmetry.space_group_name_H-M   'P 1'
#
loop_
_entity.id
_entity.type
_entity.pdbx_description
1 polymer ?
#
loop_
_entity_poly.entity_id
_entity_poly.type
_entity_poly.pdbx_seq_one_letter_code
_entity_poly.pdbx_strand_id
1 'polypeptide(L)'
;MKFRYYLIDQKWQLITFYSILGVISIIISVEPQLRVSYSSLLYFILLATFLYNLYFIGSFYRKKGQLRKWQSQDFESIPASASFEQQIYSQVLRQLEEQYLRQIHERNDAAKEQLEFMTQWFHEIKTPIAVSRLLLETEIDSPSMQEEIDKIEGYVEQALHFSRLNDFNKDYLIQEIDLEKLMKEIIIGESKSFIGRKIKLDLQVSSLTVLSDKKGLTYIVRQVLSNALKYTKENGKITIIADPKSRNLIIRDSGIGIPAEDLPRVFEKGFTGKNGRGPQKSTGMGLYLAKKTAEKLGHTLILESATDNGTKAILHFPETVNNIHQM
;
A
#
# COMPACT_ATOMS: atom_id res chain seq x y z
N MET A 1 10.81 -40.49 9.27
CA MET A 1 9.92 -40.82 10.40
C MET A 1 10.38 -42.11 11.10
N LYS A 2 10.57 -42.08 12.43
CA LYS A 2 10.85 -43.29 13.24
C LYS A 2 9.54 -44.06 13.47
N PHE A 3 9.60 -45.40 13.46
CA PHE A 3 8.43 -46.28 13.65
C PHE A 3 7.65 -46.00 14.95
N ARG A 4 8.37 -45.61 16.02
CA ARG A 4 7.78 -45.21 17.31
C ARG A 4 6.74 -44.09 17.21
N TYR A 5 6.96 -43.09 16.35
CA TYR A 5 5.99 -42.00 16.19
C TYR A 5 4.71 -42.44 15.49
N TYR A 6 4.82 -43.40 14.55
CA TYR A 6 3.65 -43.95 13.87
C TYR A 6 2.79 -44.79 14.81
N LEU A 7 3.43 -45.56 15.71
CA LEU A 7 2.72 -46.29 16.76
C LEU A 7 1.95 -45.36 17.70
N ILE A 8 2.52 -44.20 18.04
CA ILE A 8 1.85 -43.20 18.88
C ILE A 8 0.64 -42.59 18.15
N ASP A 9 0.79 -42.25 16.87
CA ASP A 9 -0.30 -41.75 16.02
C ASP A 9 -1.47 -42.75 15.94
N GLN A 10 -1.17 -44.04 15.78
CA GLN A 10 -2.17 -45.09 15.55
C GLN A 10 -2.54 -45.90 16.80
N LYS A 11 -2.17 -45.43 18.00
CA LYS A 11 -2.38 -46.17 19.26
C LYS A 11 -3.85 -46.51 19.50
N TRP A 12 -4.76 -45.62 19.14
CA TRP A 12 -6.20 -45.85 19.31
C TRP A 12 -6.73 -46.90 18.34
N GLN A 13 -6.25 -46.95 17.10
CA GLN A 13 -6.62 -48.02 16.16
C GLN A 13 -6.16 -49.39 16.66
N LEU A 14 -4.94 -49.46 17.22
CA LEU A 14 -4.40 -50.68 17.85
C LEU A 14 -5.25 -51.11 19.04
N ILE A 15 -5.55 -50.19 19.97
CA ILE A 15 -6.38 -50.48 21.15
C ILE A 15 -7.76 -50.99 20.72
N THR A 16 -8.44 -50.28 19.82
CA THR A 16 -9.77 -50.66 19.34
C THR A 16 -9.77 -52.03 18.67
N PHE A 17 -8.77 -52.34 17.84
CA PHE A 17 -8.67 -53.65 17.18
C PHE A 17 -8.56 -54.79 18.19
N TYR A 18 -7.64 -54.69 19.17
CA TYR A 18 -7.47 -55.75 20.18
C TYR A 18 -8.64 -55.81 21.17
N SER A 19 -9.28 -54.68 21.49
CA SER A 19 -10.50 -54.66 22.30
C SER A 19 -11.65 -55.40 21.59
N ILE A 20 -11.87 -55.15 20.30
CA ILE A 20 -12.89 -55.87 19.51
C ILE A 20 -12.56 -57.36 19.44
N LEU A 21 -11.30 -57.72 19.15
CA LEU A 21 -10.85 -59.10 19.10
C LEU A 21 -11.08 -59.83 20.44
N GLY A 22 -10.79 -59.15 21.55
CA GLY A 22 -11.03 -59.66 22.90
C GLY A 22 -12.51 -59.87 23.20
N VAL A 23 -13.36 -58.90 22.86
CA VAL A 23 -14.81 -59.02 23.05
C VAL A 23 -15.39 -60.18 22.23
N ILE A 24 -15.01 -60.32 20.96
CA ILE A 24 -15.43 -61.44 20.10
C ILE A 24 -15.00 -62.78 20.71
N SER A 25 -13.78 -62.86 21.23
CA SER A 25 -13.25 -64.08 21.86
C SER A 25 -14.00 -64.46 23.12
N ILE A 26 -14.41 -63.47 23.93
CA ILE A 26 -15.24 -63.68 25.13
C ILE A 26 -16.63 -64.20 24.73
N ILE A 27 -17.28 -63.57 23.75
CA ILE A 27 -18.62 -63.96 23.28
C ILE A 27 -18.61 -65.42 22.80
N ILE A 28 -17.65 -65.80 21.96
CA ILE A 28 -17.53 -67.19 21.44
C ILE A 28 -17.28 -68.19 22.59
N SER A 29 -16.56 -67.77 23.64
CA SER A 29 -16.25 -68.64 24.78
C SER A 29 -17.42 -68.83 25.74
N VAL A 30 -18.35 -67.87 25.82
CA VAL A 30 -19.51 -67.90 26.74
C VAL A 30 -20.75 -68.50 26.08
N GLU A 31 -20.89 -68.43 24.75
CA GLU A 31 -22.07 -68.89 24.02
C GLU A 31 -22.17 -70.44 24.00
N PRO A 32 -23.12 -71.06 24.74
CA PRO A 32 -23.16 -72.51 24.94
C PRO A 32 -23.50 -73.30 23.67
N GLN A 33 -24.12 -72.64 22.68
CA GLN A 33 -24.53 -73.25 21.41
C GLN A 33 -23.37 -73.36 20.41
N LEU A 34 -22.32 -72.54 20.56
CA LEU A 34 -21.13 -72.53 19.73
C LEU A 34 -20.08 -73.49 20.28
N ARG A 35 -20.11 -74.76 19.85
CA ARG A 35 -19.07 -75.75 20.22
C ARG A 35 -17.80 -75.54 19.39
N VAL A 36 -17.09 -74.44 19.64
CA VAL A 36 -15.80 -74.14 18.99
C VAL A 36 -14.67 -74.70 19.85
N SER A 37 -13.73 -75.44 19.24
CA SER A 37 -12.53 -75.89 19.93
C SER A 37 -11.62 -74.71 20.28
N TYR A 38 -10.98 -74.73 21.45
CA TYR A 38 -9.98 -73.74 21.85
C TYR A 38 -8.85 -73.58 20.81
N SER A 39 -8.48 -74.66 20.12
CA SER A 39 -7.46 -74.63 19.05
C SER A 39 -7.92 -73.80 17.85
N SER A 40 -9.20 -73.87 17.49
CA SER A 40 -9.79 -73.10 16.39
C SER A 40 -9.89 -71.61 16.73
N LEU A 41 -10.24 -71.28 17.98
CA LEU A 41 -10.29 -69.91 18.47
C LEU A 41 -8.88 -69.29 18.49
N LEU A 42 -7.89 -70.02 18.99
CA LEU A 42 -6.49 -69.58 19.00
C LEU A 42 -5.98 -69.34 17.57
N TYR A 43 -6.28 -70.26 16.64
CA TYR A 43 -5.92 -70.10 15.23
C TYR A 43 -6.52 -68.81 14.63
N PHE A 44 -7.80 -68.53 14.92
CA PHE A 44 -8.48 -67.32 14.45
C PHE A 44 -7.83 -66.04 14.99
N ILE A 45 -7.53 -66.00 16.29
CA ILE A 45 -6.82 -64.86 16.93
C ILE A 45 -5.48 -64.62 16.26
N LEU A 46 -4.68 -65.68 16.07
CA LEU A 46 -3.36 -65.58 15.44
C LEU A 46 -3.48 -65.09 13.99
N LEU A 47 -4.43 -65.62 13.21
CA LEU A 47 -4.64 -65.22 11.83
C LEU A 47 -5.09 -63.75 11.72
N ALA A 48 -6.07 -63.32 12.53
CA ALA A 48 -6.54 -61.95 12.54
C ALA A 48 -5.42 -60.97 12.96
N THR A 49 -4.65 -61.32 13.98
CA THR A 49 -3.49 -60.55 14.42
C THR A 49 -2.43 -60.46 13.32
N PHE A 50 -2.15 -61.57 12.63
CA PHE A 50 -1.17 -61.60 11.55
C PHE A 50 -1.59 -60.71 10.37
N LEU A 51 -2.83 -60.82 9.90
CA LEU A 51 -3.36 -60.00 8.81
C LEU A 51 -3.37 -58.51 9.15
N TYR A 52 -3.76 -58.16 10.38
CA TYR A 52 -3.74 -56.78 10.84
C TYR A 52 -2.32 -56.21 10.92
N ASN A 53 -1.35 -56.99 11.42
CA ASN A 53 0.06 -56.56 11.43
C ASN A 53 0.61 -56.36 10.02
N LEU A 54 0.25 -57.21 9.05
CA LEU A 54 0.65 -57.04 7.65
C LEU A 54 0.09 -55.72 7.07
N TYR A 55 -1.20 -55.45 7.29
CA TYR A 55 -1.82 -54.18 6.92
C TYR A 55 -1.13 -52.98 7.60
N PHE A 56 -0.86 -53.09 8.90
CA PHE A 56 -0.23 -52.03 9.69
C PHE A 56 1.18 -51.70 9.19
N ILE A 57 1.99 -52.72 8.90
CA ILE A 57 3.33 -52.56 8.33
C ILE A 57 3.23 -51.93 6.92
N GLY A 58 2.33 -52.42 6.07
CA GLY A 58 2.11 -51.85 4.74
C GLY A 58 1.71 -50.37 4.78
N SER A 59 0.80 -50.00 5.69
CA SER A 59 0.37 -48.61 5.89
C SER A 59 1.52 -47.71 6.39
N PHE A 60 2.39 -48.22 7.26
CA PHE A 60 3.58 -47.51 7.72
C PHE A 60 4.55 -47.21 6.57
N TYR A 61 4.87 -48.21 5.74
CA TYR A 61 5.79 -48.01 4.61
C TYR A 61 5.22 -47.04 3.57
N ARG A 62 3.91 -47.07 3.33
CA ARG A 62 3.23 -46.07 2.46
C ARG A 62 3.35 -44.65 3.02
N LYS A 63 3.00 -44.43 4.29
CA LYS A 63 3.09 -43.09 4.94
C LYS A 63 4.55 -42.59 5.00
N LYS A 64 5.50 -43.47 5.31
CA LYS A 64 6.94 -43.15 5.32
C LYS A 64 7.44 -42.76 3.92
N GLY A 65 6.99 -43.45 2.88
CA GLY A 65 7.32 -43.12 1.50
C GLY A 65 6.81 -41.74 1.07
N GLN A 66 5.57 -41.38 1.42
CA GLN A 66 5.00 -40.05 1.17
C GLN A 66 5.79 -38.95 1.90
N LEU A 67 6.02 -39.12 3.20
CA LEU A 67 6.78 -38.15 4.00
C LEU A 67 8.21 -37.95 3.50
N ARG A 68 8.87 -39.00 2.99
CA ARG A 68 10.22 -38.87 2.43
C ARG A 68 10.22 -37.99 1.18
N LYS A 69 9.20 -38.12 0.31
CA LYS A 69 9.07 -37.25 -0.87
C LYS A 69 8.90 -35.78 -0.47
N TRP A 70 8.13 -35.52 0.59
CA TRP A 70 7.89 -34.17 1.11
C TRP A 70 9.13 -33.54 1.76
N GLN A 71 10.07 -34.34 2.26
CA GLN A 71 11.32 -33.85 2.85
C GLN A 71 12.43 -33.60 1.82
N SER A 72 12.31 -34.14 0.60
CA SER A 72 13.35 -34.09 -0.43
C SER A 72 13.03 -33.14 -1.59
N GLN A 73 11.79 -32.67 -1.72
CA GLN A 73 11.42 -31.66 -2.71
C GLN A 73 11.67 -30.28 -2.11
N ASP A 74 12.40 -29.43 -2.84
CA ASP A 74 12.26 -27.99 -2.68
C ASP A 74 10.77 -27.64 -2.78
N PHE A 75 10.29 -26.79 -1.88
CA PHE A 75 8.87 -26.45 -1.68
C PHE A 75 8.26 -25.67 -2.88
N GLU A 76 8.53 -26.04 -4.12
CA GLU A 76 7.93 -25.42 -5.31
C GLU A 76 6.45 -25.82 -5.51
N SER A 77 5.96 -26.88 -4.86
CA SER A 77 4.54 -27.22 -4.90
C SER A 77 4.06 -28.05 -3.71
N ILE A 78 2.86 -27.73 -3.22
CA ILE A 78 2.19 -28.51 -2.18
C ILE A 78 1.78 -29.88 -2.79
N PRO A 79 2.27 -31.00 -2.23
CA PRO A 79 2.04 -32.33 -2.79
C PRO A 79 0.56 -32.72 -2.76
N ALA A 80 0.16 -33.59 -3.69
CA ALA A 80 -1.23 -34.06 -3.79
C ALA A 80 -1.69 -34.76 -2.50
N SER A 81 -2.78 -34.26 -1.92
CA SER A 81 -3.37 -34.72 -0.68
C SER A 81 -4.14 -36.03 -0.87
N ALA A 82 -3.76 -37.08 -0.12
CA ALA A 82 -4.39 -38.40 -0.21
C ALA A 82 -5.57 -38.59 0.76
N SER A 83 -5.61 -37.82 1.85
CA SER A 83 -6.68 -37.82 2.86
C SER A 83 -7.46 -36.50 2.83
N PHE A 84 -8.73 -36.52 3.26
CA PHE A 84 -9.55 -35.33 3.42
C PHE A 84 -8.90 -34.30 4.37
N GLU A 85 -8.34 -34.74 5.50
CA GLU A 85 -7.59 -33.85 6.41
C GLU A 85 -6.41 -33.17 5.71
N GLN A 86 -5.69 -33.91 4.86
CA GLN A 86 -4.58 -33.37 4.08
C GLN A 86 -5.06 -32.36 3.05
N GLN A 87 -6.27 -32.53 2.48
CA GLN A 87 -6.86 -31.56 1.57
C GLN A 87 -7.12 -30.23 2.31
N ILE A 88 -7.69 -30.29 3.51
CA ILE A 88 -7.90 -29.10 4.36
C ILE A 88 -6.57 -28.41 4.69
N TYR A 89 -5.55 -29.16 5.14
CA TYR A 89 -4.23 -28.57 5.41
C TYR A 89 -3.61 -27.94 4.15
N SER A 90 -3.70 -28.59 3.00
CA SER A 90 -3.19 -28.04 1.74
C SER A 90 -3.91 -26.76 1.33
N GLN A 91 -5.23 -26.66 1.57
CA GLN A 91 -6.01 -25.46 1.29
C GLN A 91 -5.59 -24.29 2.19
N VAL A 92 -5.43 -24.53 3.49
CA VAL A 92 -4.96 -23.50 4.44
C VAL A 92 -3.55 -23.03 4.08
N LEU A 93 -2.66 -23.96 3.73
CA LEU A 93 -1.29 -23.61 3.31
C LEU A 93 -1.28 -22.77 2.03
N ARG A 94 -2.11 -23.08 1.03
CA ARG A 94 -2.26 -22.25 -0.17
C ARG A 94 -2.75 -20.85 0.16
N GLN A 95 -3.75 -20.73 1.03
CA GLN A 95 -4.27 -19.43 1.45
C GLN A 95 -3.19 -18.59 2.15
N LEU A 96 -2.39 -19.22 3.03
CA LEU A 96 -1.26 -18.57 3.70
C LEU A 96 -0.17 -18.17 2.70
N GLU A 97 0.16 -19.03 1.75
CA GLU A 97 1.12 -18.73 0.69
C GLU A 97 0.66 -17.54 -0.16
N GLU A 98 -0.60 -17.52 -0.60
CA GLU A 98 -1.16 -16.39 -1.34
C GLU A 98 -1.15 -15.10 -0.52
N GLN A 99 -1.48 -15.16 0.77
CA GLN A 99 -1.40 -14.00 1.66
C GLN A 99 0.05 -13.50 1.81
N TYR A 100 0.99 -14.42 1.98
CA TYR A 100 2.40 -14.10 2.11
C TYR A 100 2.98 -13.49 0.83
N LEU A 101 2.67 -14.07 -0.33
CA LEU A 101 3.06 -13.55 -1.63
C LEU A 101 2.47 -12.15 -1.86
N ARG A 102 1.19 -11.93 -1.52
CA ARG A 102 0.57 -10.60 -1.58
C ARG A 102 1.35 -9.58 -0.73
N GLN A 103 1.68 -9.92 0.51
CA GLN A 103 2.45 -9.03 1.38
C GLN A 103 3.86 -8.75 0.85
N ILE A 104 4.53 -9.75 0.28
CA ILE A 104 5.84 -9.57 -0.36
C ILE A 104 5.72 -8.61 -1.54
N HIS A 105 4.73 -8.79 -2.41
CA HIS A 105 4.51 -7.91 -3.55
C HIS A 105 4.26 -6.46 -3.11
N GLU A 106 3.34 -6.25 -2.16
CA GLU A 106 3.07 -4.92 -1.59
C GLU A 106 4.32 -4.25 -1.00
N ARG A 107 5.12 -5.01 -0.23
CA ARG A 107 6.37 -4.53 0.36
C ARG A 107 7.40 -4.17 -0.71
N ASN A 108 7.56 -5.03 -1.72
CA ASN A 108 8.50 -4.82 -2.81
C ASN A 108 8.11 -3.60 -3.67
N ASP A 109 6.82 -3.44 -3.97
CA ASP A 109 6.31 -2.30 -4.72
C ASP A 109 6.50 -0.99 -3.96
N ALA A 110 6.22 -0.98 -2.66
CA ALA A 110 6.48 0.18 -1.80
C ALA A 110 7.99 0.52 -1.70
N ALA A 111 8.85 -0.49 -1.57
CA ALA A 111 10.30 -0.31 -1.53
C ALA A 111 10.84 0.22 -2.87
N LYS A 112 10.33 -0.31 -3.99
CA LYS A 112 10.66 0.17 -5.33
C LYS A 112 10.23 1.63 -5.51
N GLU A 113 9.03 1.98 -5.07
CA GLU A 113 8.54 3.35 -5.13
C GLU A 113 9.43 4.32 -4.34
N GLN A 114 9.83 3.92 -3.13
CA GLN A 114 10.74 4.66 -2.27
C GLN A 114 12.10 4.90 -2.95
N LEU A 115 12.68 3.84 -3.53
CA LEU A 115 13.98 3.94 -4.23
C LEU A 115 13.90 4.88 -5.42
N GLU A 116 12.90 4.71 -6.28
CA GLU A 116 12.69 5.58 -7.45
C GLU A 116 12.48 7.05 -7.04
N PHE A 117 11.75 7.30 -5.95
CA PHE A 117 11.58 8.65 -5.43
C PHE A 117 12.93 9.25 -4.99
N MET A 118 13.70 8.51 -4.18
CA MET A 118 14.99 8.95 -3.71
C MET A 118 15.95 9.23 -4.87
N THR A 119 16.00 8.35 -5.87
CA THR A 119 16.83 8.56 -7.08
C THR A 119 16.47 9.86 -7.78
N GLN A 120 15.18 10.11 -8.03
CA GLN A 120 14.73 11.35 -8.68
C GLN A 120 15.06 12.58 -7.82
N TRP A 121 14.77 12.52 -6.52
CA TRP A 121 15.05 13.59 -5.57
C TRP A 121 16.54 13.95 -5.51
N PHE A 122 17.43 12.96 -5.48
CA PHE A 122 18.88 13.19 -5.51
C PHE A 122 19.34 13.89 -6.80
N HIS A 123 18.78 13.50 -7.95
CA HIS A 123 19.10 14.17 -9.22
C HIS A 123 18.67 15.65 -9.20
N GLU A 124 17.52 15.93 -8.63
CA GLU A 124 16.94 17.27 -8.57
C GLU A 124 17.72 18.18 -7.62
N ILE A 125 18.03 17.72 -6.40
CA ILE A 125 18.76 18.51 -5.41
C ILE A 125 20.22 18.78 -5.80
N LYS A 126 20.84 17.89 -6.60
CA LYS A 126 22.20 18.09 -7.10
C LYS A 126 22.31 19.31 -8.02
N THR A 127 21.24 19.63 -8.76
CA THR A 127 21.23 20.72 -9.74
C THR A 127 21.39 22.11 -9.09
N PRO A 128 20.54 22.55 -8.14
CA PRO A 128 20.70 23.84 -7.47
C PRO A 128 22.02 23.89 -6.70
N ILE A 129 22.47 22.80 -6.07
CA ILE A 129 23.79 22.74 -5.41
C ILE A 129 24.94 23.05 -6.40
N ALA A 130 24.89 22.50 -7.61
CA ALA A 130 25.89 22.78 -8.63
C ALA A 130 25.83 24.24 -9.10
N VAL A 131 24.63 24.79 -9.30
CA VAL A 131 24.44 26.20 -9.65
C VAL A 131 24.94 27.12 -8.53
N SER A 132 24.63 26.84 -7.28
CA SER A 132 25.15 27.56 -6.11
C SER A 132 26.68 27.55 -6.08
N ARG A 133 27.34 26.42 -6.39
CA ARG A 133 28.81 26.39 -6.49
C ARG A 133 29.34 27.32 -7.58
N LEU A 134 28.72 27.32 -8.76
CA LEU A 134 29.12 28.22 -9.86
C LEU A 134 28.88 29.70 -9.52
N LEU A 135 27.80 30.02 -8.83
CA LEU A 135 27.51 31.38 -8.37
C LEU A 135 28.53 31.86 -7.34
N LEU A 136 28.97 30.98 -6.42
CA LEU A 136 30.04 31.29 -5.47
C LEU A 136 31.40 31.53 -6.17
N GLU A 137 31.68 30.83 -7.26
CA GLU A 137 32.93 30.99 -8.03
C GLU A 137 32.97 32.26 -8.89
N THR A 138 31.81 32.81 -9.24
CA THR A 138 31.69 33.94 -10.18
C THR A 138 31.48 35.30 -9.52
N GLU A 139 31.39 35.35 -8.18
CA GLU A 139 31.04 36.55 -7.38
C GLU A 139 29.72 37.22 -7.82
N ILE A 140 28.84 36.49 -8.54
CA ILE A 140 27.56 37.00 -9.03
C ILE A 140 26.52 36.93 -7.92
N ASP A 141 26.15 38.12 -7.43
CA ASP A 141 25.00 38.59 -6.64
C ASP A 141 24.20 37.61 -5.74
N SER A 142 23.91 38.07 -4.52
CA SER A 142 23.15 37.40 -3.46
C SER A 142 21.72 36.92 -3.84
N PRO A 143 20.93 37.63 -4.67
CA PRO A 143 19.55 37.24 -5.02
C PRO A 143 19.49 35.90 -5.77
N SER A 144 20.43 35.62 -6.67
CA SER A 144 20.49 34.36 -7.41
C SER A 144 20.81 33.17 -6.52
N MET A 145 21.61 33.40 -5.46
CA MET A 145 21.91 32.37 -4.47
C MET A 145 20.68 32.04 -3.62
N GLN A 146 19.94 33.06 -3.18
CA GLN A 146 18.73 32.87 -2.38
C GLN A 146 17.70 32.03 -3.13
N GLU A 147 17.52 32.26 -4.43
CA GLU A 147 16.61 31.44 -5.25
C GLU A 147 17.01 29.96 -5.32
N GLU A 148 18.32 29.64 -5.35
CA GLU A 148 18.78 28.25 -5.33
C GLU A 148 18.62 27.61 -3.95
N ILE A 149 18.82 28.37 -2.87
CA ILE A 149 18.53 27.90 -1.49
C ILE A 149 17.04 27.61 -1.33
N ASP A 150 16.16 28.51 -1.77
CA ASP A 150 14.71 28.31 -1.70
C ASP A 150 14.27 27.05 -2.48
N LYS A 151 14.92 26.74 -3.62
CA LYS A 151 14.69 25.48 -4.35
C LYS A 151 15.12 24.26 -3.54
N ILE A 152 16.29 24.30 -2.89
CA ILE A 152 16.78 23.21 -2.05
C ILE A 152 15.81 22.98 -0.88
N GLU A 153 15.37 24.04 -0.20
CA GLU A 153 14.37 23.96 0.87
C GLU A 153 13.08 23.30 0.38
N GLY A 154 12.59 23.70 -0.80
CA GLY A 154 11.41 23.09 -1.42
C GLY A 154 11.59 21.58 -1.73
N TYR A 155 12.79 21.14 -2.11
CA TYR A 155 13.08 19.72 -2.29
C TYR A 155 13.18 18.96 -0.97
N VAL A 156 13.73 19.58 0.08
CA VAL A 156 13.76 19.00 1.43
C VAL A 156 12.34 18.84 1.97
N GLU A 157 11.47 19.85 1.81
CA GLU A 157 10.06 19.75 2.19
C GLU A 157 9.34 18.62 1.45
N GLN A 158 9.60 18.43 0.15
CA GLN A 158 9.05 17.33 -0.62
C GLN A 158 9.48 15.96 -0.08
N ALA A 159 10.76 15.78 0.25
CA ALA A 159 11.26 14.53 0.83
C ALA A 159 10.68 14.24 2.22
N LEU A 160 10.59 15.26 3.07
CA LEU A 160 9.96 15.13 4.39
C LEU A 160 8.48 14.75 4.27
N HIS A 161 7.76 15.35 3.32
CA HIS A 161 6.35 15.05 3.07
C HIS A 161 6.16 13.62 2.54
N PHE A 162 7.01 13.19 1.60
CA PHE A 162 6.98 11.82 1.08
C PHE A 162 7.25 10.78 2.18
N SER A 163 8.21 11.03 3.07
CA SER A 163 8.49 10.16 4.22
C SER A 163 7.25 10.00 5.12
N ARG A 164 6.55 11.10 5.43
CA ARG A 164 5.31 11.08 6.22
C ARG A 164 4.15 10.39 5.51
N LEU A 165 4.06 10.50 4.18
CA LEU A 165 3.02 9.81 3.43
C LEU A 165 3.10 8.30 3.66
N ASN A 166 4.27 7.71 3.82
CA ASN A 166 4.40 6.26 4.02
C ASN A 166 4.01 5.78 5.42
N ASP A 167 4.01 6.65 6.45
CA ASP A 167 3.66 6.30 7.84
C ASP A 167 2.34 6.98 8.29
N PHE A 168 1.32 6.90 7.44
CA PHE A 168 0.04 7.64 7.58
C PHE A 168 -0.64 7.48 8.95
N ASN A 169 -0.56 6.28 9.54
CA ASN A 169 -1.25 5.97 10.81
C ASN A 169 -0.62 6.62 12.05
N LYS A 170 0.58 7.21 11.96
CA LYS A 170 1.26 7.81 13.11
C LYS A 170 1.27 9.33 13.12
N ASP A 171 1.22 9.97 11.95
CA ASP A 171 1.55 11.40 11.81
C ASP A 171 0.38 12.31 11.41
N TYR A 172 -0.78 11.76 11.00
CA TYR A 172 -1.92 12.54 10.55
C TYR A 172 -2.95 12.75 11.66
N LEU A 173 -3.29 14.02 11.93
CA LEU A 173 -4.30 14.41 12.91
C LEU A 173 -5.51 14.98 12.17
N ILE A 174 -6.52 14.14 11.99
CA ILE A 174 -7.78 14.51 11.35
C ILE A 174 -8.59 15.40 12.30
N GLN A 175 -8.86 16.64 11.87
CA GLN A 175 -9.60 17.65 12.63
C GLN A 175 -10.45 18.51 11.71
N GLU A 176 -11.37 19.27 12.28
CA GLU A 176 -12.13 20.29 11.54
C GLU A 176 -11.22 21.47 11.20
N ILE A 177 -11.19 21.84 9.91
CA ILE A 177 -10.36 22.91 9.39
C ILE A 177 -11.23 23.93 8.67
N ASP A 178 -11.14 25.18 9.12
CA ASP A 178 -11.68 26.34 8.42
C ASP A 178 -10.81 26.66 7.20
N LEU A 179 -11.38 26.46 6.00
CA LEU A 179 -10.68 26.73 4.74
C LEU A 179 -10.38 28.22 4.54
N GLU A 180 -11.21 29.13 5.04
CA GLU A 180 -10.96 30.57 4.91
C GLU A 180 -9.69 30.97 5.64
N LYS A 181 -9.57 30.51 6.89
CA LYS A 181 -8.36 30.75 7.70
C LYS A 181 -7.13 30.10 7.06
N LEU A 182 -7.24 28.85 6.62
CA LEU A 182 -6.13 28.14 5.99
C LEU A 182 -5.66 28.83 4.71
N MET A 183 -6.58 29.22 3.83
CA MET A 183 -6.23 29.89 2.57
C MET A 183 -5.54 31.23 2.83
N LYS A 184 -6.02 32.02 3.80
CA LYS A 184 -5.38 33.29 4.21
C LYS A 184 -3.95 33.05 4.71
N GLU A 185 -3.74 32.05 5.57
CA GLU A 185 -2.39 31.67 6.06
C GLU A 185 -1.44 31.34 4.90
N ILE A 186 -1.90 30.55 3.92
CA ILE A 186 -1.08 30.15 2.77
C ILE A 186 -0.78 31.33 1.84
N ILE A 187 -1.77 32.17 1.53
CA ILE A 187 -1.63 33.33 0.65
C ILE A 187 -0.64 34.35 1.24
N ILE A 188 -0.67 34.56 2.55
CA ILE A 188 0.29 35.44 3.22
C ILE A 188 1.73 34.94 3.02
N GLY A 189 1.95 33.62 3.13
CA GLY A 189 3.24 33.00 2.85
C GLY A 189 3.74 33.23 1.43
N GLU A 190 2.85 33.21 0.44
CA GLU A 190 3.16 33.40 -0.99
C GLU A 190 3.10 34.87 -1.45
N SER A 191 2.91 35.82 -0.53
CA SER A 191 2.68 37.24 -0.85
C SER A 191 3.79 37.85 -1.72
N LYS A 192 5.05 37.48 -1.48
CA LYS A 192 6.20 37.92 -2.30
C LYS A 192 6.04 37.53 -3.77
N SER A 193 5.58 36.31 -4.05
CA SER A 193 5.37 35.79 -5.41
C SER A 193 4.26 36.55 -6.14
N PHE A 194 3.15 36.84 -5.44
CA PHE A 194 2.06 37.65 -5.98
C PHE A 194 2.51 39.07 -6.32
N ILE A 195 3.22 39.74 -5.40
CA ILE A 195 3.68 41.12 -5.57
C ILE A 195 4.75 41.21 -6.66
N GLY A 196 5.76 40.34 -6.61
CA GLY A 196 6.89 40.35 -7.55
C GLY A 196 6.46 40.17 -9.01
N ARG A 197 5.42 39.36 -9.26
CA ARG A 197 4.86 39.11 -10.60
C ARG A 197 3.59 39.93 -10.92
N LYS A 198 3.18 40.82 -10.01
CA LYS A 198 1.95 41.63 -10.12
C LYS A 198 0.69 40.82 -10.43
N ILE A 199 0.59 39.61 -9.86
CA ILE A 199 -0.56 38.73 -10.09
C ILE A 199 -1.74 39.22 -9.24
N LYS A 200 -2.88 39.46 -9.88
CA LYS A 200 -4.13 39.84 -9.19
C LYS A 200 -4.72 38.63 -8.49
N LEU A 201 -4.98 38.75 -7.20
CA LEU A 201 -5.67 37.74 -6.40
C LEU A 201 -7.16 38.10 -6.27
N ASP A 202 -8.03 37.16 -6.59
CA ASP A 202 -9.48 37.23 -6.35
C ASP A 202 -9.87 36.09 -5.39
N LEU A 203 -10.13 36.45 -4.14
CA LEU A 203 -10.37 35.51 -3.05
C LEU A 203 -11.86 35.51 -2.69
N GLN A 204 -12.53 34.40 -3.00
CA GLN A 204 -13.95 34.17 -2.75
C GLN A 204 -14.13 32.91 -1.92
N VAL A 205 -13.59 32.93 -0.71
CA VAL A 205 -13.66 31.79 0.21
C VAL A 205 -14.81 32.04 1.17
N SER A 206 -15.91 31.32 0.97
CA SER A 206 -17.01 31.29 1.94
C SER A 206 -16.62 30.40 3.13
N SER A 207 -17.30 30.58 4.28
CA SER A 207 -17.10 29.75 5.47
C SER A 207 -17.39 28.27 5.18
N LEU A 208 -16.35 27.49 4.90
CA LEU A 208 -16.42 26.05 4.66
C LEU A 208 -15.43 25.35 5.59
N THR A 209 -15.96 24.51 6.46
CA THR A 209 -15.19 23.66 7.37
C THR A 209 -15.10 22.25 6.81
N VAL A 210 -13.90 21.67 6.78
CA VAL A 210 -13.64 20.33 6.25
C VAL A 210 -12.91 19.47 7.26
N LEU A 211 -13.21 18.17 7.29
CA LEU A 211 -12.49 17.22 8.13
C LEU A 211 -11.23 16.75 7.39
N SER A 212 -10.04 17.09 7.89
CA SER A 212 -8.76 16.76 7.25
C SER A 212 -7.58 16.92 8.22
N ASP A 213 -6.39 16.50 7.80
CA ASP A 213 -5.14 16.90 8.46
C ASP A 213 -4.66 18.26 7.95
N LYS A 214 -4.27 19.14 8.88
CA LYS A 214 -3.86 20.52 8.54
C LYS A 214 -2.58 20.55 7.72
N LYS A 215 -1.59 19.71 8.04
CA LYS A 215 -0.30 19.71 7.35
C LYS A 215 -0.45 19.17 5.93
N GLY A 216 -1.15 18.05 5.78
CA GLY A 216 -1.45 17.44 4.48
C GLY A 216 -2.25 18.35 3.57
N LEU A 217 -3.32 18.98 4.10
CA LEU A 217 -4.12 19.92 3.32
C LEU A 217 -3.31 21.17 2.91
N THR A 218 -2.50 21.71 3.82
CA THR A 218 -1.60 22.83 3.52
C THR A 218 -0.65 22.47 2.38
N TYR A 219 -0.07 21.27 2.40
CA TYR A 219 0.82 20.79 1.36
C TYR A 219 0.13 20.73 0.00
N ILE A 220 -1.05 20.12 -0.09
CA ILE A 220 -1.83 20.00 -1.34
C ILE A 220 -2.07 21.39 -1.94
N VAL A 221 -2.60 22.31 -1.12
CA VAL A 221 -2.94 23.67 -1.56
C VAL A 221 -1.69 24.44 -2.00
N ARG A 222 -0.58 24.34 -1.25
CA ARG A 222 0.69 24.98 -1.62
C ARG A 222 1.22 24.47 -2.95
N GLN A 223 1.18 23.16 -3.20
CA GLN A 223 1.64 22.59 -4.48
C GLN A 223 0.80 23.10 -5.66
N VAL A 224 -0.52 23.15 -5.50
CA VAL A 224 -1.42 23.68 -6.53
C VAL A 224 -1.18 25.18 -6.76
N LEU A 225 -1.09 25.95 -5.68
CA LEU A 225 -0.90 27.41 -5.75
C LEU A 225 0.47 27.78 -6.32
N SER A 226 1.53 27.06 -5.95
CA SER A 226 2.87 27.25 -6.49
C SER A 226 2.90 27.04 -8.01
N ASN A 227 2.22 26.01 -8.51
CA ASN A 227 2.06 25.80 -9.95
C ASN A 227 1.26 26.95 -10.60
N ALA A 228 0.16 27.38 -10.00
CA ALA A 228 -0.61 28.53 -10.50
C ALA A 228 0.26 29.79 -10.61
N LEU A 229 1.04 30.13 -9.57
CA LEU A 229 1.96 31.28 -9.55
C LEU A 229 3.09 31.15 -10.58
N LYS A 230 3.62 29.94 -10.76
CA LYS A 230 4.71 29.66 -11.69
C LYS A 230 4.28 29.85 -13.14
N TYR A 231 3.10 29.36 -13.52
CA TYR A 231 2.63 29.31 -14.90
C TYR A 231 1.72 30.49 -15.30
N THR A 232 1.32 31.32 -14.35
CA THR A 232 0.65 32.61 -14.62
C THR A 232 1.65 33.64 -15.15
N LYS A 233 1.31 34.30 -16.26
CA LYS A 233 2.11 35.40 -16.84
C LYS A 233 2.06 36.62 -15.91
N GLU A 234 3.06 37.51 -16.02
CA GLU A 234 3.07 38.78 -15.26
C GLU A 234 1.77 39.56 -15.53
N ASN A 235 1.22 40.21 -14.49
CA ASN A 235 -0.09 40.89 -14.53
C ASN A 235 -1.31 39.97 -14.75
N GLY A 236 -1.14 38.65 -14.64
CA GLY A 236 -2.22 37.68 -14.70
C GLY A 236 -3.13 37.70 -13.47
N LYS A 237 -4.07 36.75 -13.40
CA LYS A 237 -5.05 36.63 -12.31
C LYS A 237 -5.09 35.20 -11.78
N ILE A 238 -5.13 35.06 -10.45
CA ILE A 238 -5.47 33.81 -9.76
C ILE A 238 -6.75 34.03 -8.97
N THR A 239 -7.71 33.14 -9.15
CA THR A 239 -9.01 33.16 -8.46
C THR A 239 -9.10 31.93 -7.56
N ILE A 240 -9.44 32.13 -6.29
CA ILE A 240 -9.57 31.08 -5.29
C ILE A 240 -11.00 31.12 -4.77
N ILE A 241 -11.74 30.04 -4.96
CA ILE A 241 -13.16 29.94 -4.60
C ILE A 241 -13.34 28.73 -3.69
N ALA A 242 -13.98 28.91 -2.53
CA ALA A 242 -14.50 27.79 -1.75
C ALA A 242 -16.01 27.83 -1.79
N ASP A 243 -16.62 26.79 -2.36
CA ASP A 243 -18.07 26.63 -2.46
C ASP A 243 -18.56 25.62 -1.41
N PRO A 244 -19.29 26.07 -0.37
CA PRO A 244 -19.85 25.19 0.65
C PRO A 244 -20.88 24.19 0.09
N LYS A 245 -21.59 24.51 -0.99
CA LYS A 245 -22.63 23.64 -1.55
C LYS A 245 -22.03 22.44 -2.26
N SER A 246 -21.02 22.67 -3.10
CA SER A 246 -20.33 21.59 -3.79
C SER A 246 -19.19 20.98 -2.97
N ARG A 247 -18.88 21.56 -1.78
CA ARG A 247 -17.72 21.24 -0.95
C ARG A 247 -16.41 21.20 -1.74
N ASN A 248 -16.20 22.21 -2.58
CA ASN A 248 -15.03 22.31 -3.43
C ASN A 248 -14.18 23.51 -3.06
N LEU A 249 -12.86 23.32 -3.03
CA LEU A 249 -11.87 24.38 -3.13
C LEU A 249 -11.35 24.42 -4.57
N ILE A 250 -11.55 25.55 -5.23
CA ILE A 250 -11.17 25.77 -6.63
C ILE A 250 -10.06 26.81 -6.67
N ILE A 251 -8.93 26.48 -7.29
CA ILE A 251 -7.84 27.41 -7.58
C ILE A 251 -7.71 27.50 -9.10
N ARG A 252 -8.00 28.67 -9.65
CA ARG A 252 -7.96 28.93 -11.10
C ARG A 252 -6.92 29.99 -11.42
N ASP A 253 -6.00 29.67 -12.33
CA ASP A 253 -5.05 30.62 -12.89
C ASP A 253 -5.44 31.08 -14.30
N SER A 254 -4.80 32.17 -14.76
CA SER A 254 -4.90 32.69 -16.12
C SER A 254 -3.59 32.45 -16.91
N GLY A 255 -2.90 31.35 -16.63
CA GLY A 255 -1.62 31.00 -17.20
C GLY A 255 -1.70 30.36 -18.58
N ILE A 256 -0.60 29.72 -18.98
CA ILE A 256 -0.46 29.07 -20.30
C ILE A 256 -1.34 27.82 -20.49
N GLY A 257 -1.95 27.32 -19.41
CA GLY A 257 -2.73 26.08 -19.43
C GLY A 257 -1.90 24.83 -19.72
N ILE A 258 -2.59 23.69 -19.79
CA ILE A 258 -2.02 22.36 -19.99
C ILE A 258 -2.64 21.77 -21.26
N PRO A 259 -1.82 21.27 -22.21
CA PRO A 259 -2.32 20.56 -23.38
C PRO A 259 -3.17 19.34 -23.00
N ALA A 260 -4.22 19.05 -23.77
CA ALA A 260 -5.10 17.91 -23.51
C ALA A 260 -4.38 16.56 -23.50
N GLU A 261 -3.28 16.43 -24.26
CA GLU A 261 -2.42 15.24 -24.29
C GLU A 261 -1.60 15.03 -22.99
N ASP A 262 -1.26 16.12 -22.30
CA ASP A 262 -0.46 16.10 -21.08
C ASP A 262 -1.35 15.98 -19.83
N LEU A 263 -2.61 16.44 -19.90
CA LEU A 263 -3.54 16.50 -18.76
C LEU A 263 -3.74 15.16 -18.02
N PRO A 264 -3.89 13.99 -18.68
CA PRO A 264 -4.02 12.71 -17.98
C PRO A 264 -2.77 12.33 -17.17
N ARG A 265 -1.62 12.90 -17.53
CA ARG A 265 -0.29 12.51 -17.05
C ARG A 265 0.28 13.46 -16.01
N VAL A 266 -0.34 14.61 -15.77
CA VAL A 266 0.13 15.65 -14.82
C VAL A 266 0.30 15.17 -13.38
N PHE A 267 -0.36 14.07 -13.04
CA PHE A 267 -0.25 13.42 -11.73
C PHE A 267 0.66 12.18 -11.77
N GLU A 268 1.24 11.82 -12.90
CA GLU A 268 2.25 10.77 -12.98
C GLU A 268 3.55 11.24 -12.30
N LYS A 269 4.21 10.31 -11.62
CA LYS A 269 5.47 10.55 -10.92
C LYS A 269 6.53 11.07 -11.90
N GLY A 270 7.15 12.20 -11.55
CA GLY A 270 8.23 12.80 -12.35
C GLY A 270 7.78 13.38 -13.70
N PHE A 271 6.47 13.49 -13.94
CA PHE A 271 5.98 14.03 -15.20
C PHE A 271 6.23 15.54 -15.27
N THR A 272 6.89 15.96 -16.34
CA THR A 272 7.09 17.37 -16.69
C THR A 272 6.62 17.53 -18.12
N GLY A 273 5.50 18.26 -18.32
CA GLY A 273 4.92 18.47 -19.64
C GLY A 273 5.87 19.19 -20.61
N LYS A 274 5.53 19.28 -21.89
CA LYS A 274 6.39 19.92 -22.93
C LYS A 274 6.79 21.36 -22.58
N ASN A 275 5.93 22.09 -21.87
CA ASN A 275 6.17 23.46 -21.39
C ASN A 275 7.19 23.56 -20.24
N GLY A 276 7.60 22.43 -19.63
CA GLY A 276 8.62 22.35 -18.58
C GLY A 276 10.07 22.33 -19.08
N ARG A 277 10.30 22.36 -20.40
CA ARG A 277 11.64 22.41 -21.02
C ARG A 277 12.28 23.80 -21.03
N GLY A 278 11.59 24.82 -20.52
CA GLY A 278 12.15 26.15 -20.29
C GLY A 278 13.08 26.20 -19.06
N PRO A 279 13.69 27.36 -18.77
CA PRO A 279 14.69 27.53 -17.69
C PRO A 279 14.16 27.23 -16.28
N GLN A 280 12.84 27.13 -16.10
CA GLN A 280 12.20 26.86 -14.81
C GLN A 280 11.71 25.40 -14.75
N LYS A 281 12.64 24.44 -14.66
CA LYS A 281 12.31 23.01 -14.50
C LYS A 281 11.47 22.77 -13.24
N SER A 282 10.37 22.03 -13.36
CA SER A 282 9.65 21.43 -12.21
C SER A 282 10.10 19.98 -12.04
N THR A 283 9.91 19.43 -10.84
CA THR A 283 10.26 18.04 -10.50
C THR A 283 9.26 17.01 -11.02
N GLY A 284 8.04 17.45 -11.32
CA GLY A 284 6.92 16.54 -11.59
C GLY A 284 6.47 15.74 -10.36
N MET A 285 7.08 15.95 -9.19
CA MET A 285 6.73 15.25 -7.95
C MET A 285 5.65 15.98 -7.16
N GLY A 286 5.59 17.31 -7.24
CA GLY A 286 4.66 18.11 -6.43
C GLY A 286 3.18 17.73 -6.59
N LEU A 287 2.69 17.66 -7.83
CA LEU A 287 1.30 17.28 -8.12
C LEU A 287 1.03 15.79 -7.82
N TYR A 288 1.99 14.91 -8.09
CA TYR A 288 1.90 13.49 -7.73
C TYR A 288 1.70 13.31 -6.22
N LEU A 289 2.56 13.95 -5.41
CA LEU A 289 2.47 13.89 -3.95
C LEU A 289 1.19 14.57 -3.44
N ALA A 290 0.77 15.68 -4.04
CA ALA A 290 -0.49 16.33 -3.71
C ALA A 290 -1.69 15.40 -3.97
N LYS A 291 -1.73 14.70 -5.11
CA LYS A 291 -2.78 13.72 -5.41
C LYS A 291 -2.78 12.56 -4.42
N LYS A 292 -1.62 11.95 -4.16
CA LYS A 292 -1.50 10.87 -3.16
C LYS A 292 -1.93 11.32 -1.76
N THR A 293 -1.59 12.55 -1.37
CA THR A 293 -2.00 13.12 -0.08
C THR A 293 -3.51 13.31 -0.04
N ALA A 294 -4.12 13.82 -1.10
CA ALA A 294 -5.57 13.99 -1.20
C ALA A 294 -6.27 12.64 -1.08
N GLU A 295 -5.85 11.63 -1.83
CA GLU A 295 -6.41 10.28 -1.81
C GLU A 295 -6.31 9.64 -0.41
N LYS A 296 -5.17 9.77 0.27
CA LYS A 296 -5.01 9.27 1.64
C LYS A 296 -5.90 9.98 2.66
N LEU A 297 -6.19 11.27 2.45
CA LEU A 297 -7.11 12.04 3.29
C LEU A 297 -8.59 11.83 2.92
N GLY A 298 -8.87 11.01 1.90
CA GLY A 298 -10.22 10.78 1.38
C GLY A 298 -10.74 11.89 0.47
N HIS A 299 -9.91 12.84 0.07
CA HIS A 299 -10.28 13.96 -0.81
C HIS A 299 -9.98 13.62 -2.28
N THR A 300 -10.63 14.33 -3.20
CA THR A 300 -10.40 14.15 -4.63
C THR A 300 -9.80 15.41 -5.24
N LEU A 301 -8.64 15.28 -5.90
CA LEU A 301 -7.96 16.38 -6.60
C LEU A 301 -8.04 16.19 -8.12
N ILE A 302 -8.62 17.15 -8.83
CA ILE A 302 -8.85 17.12 -10.29
C ILE A 302 -8.28 18.40 -10.91
N LEU A 303 -7.77 18.32 -12.13
CA LEU A 303 -7.39 19.48 -12.95
C LEU A 303 -8.25 19.55 -14.20
N GLU A 304 -8.79 20.73 -14.47
CA GLU A 304 -9.40 21.13 -15.75
C GLU A 304 -8.51 22.19 -16.37
N SER A 305 -8.09 22.02 -17.62
CA SER A 305 -7.19 22.97 -18.27
C SER A 305 -7.38 22.95 -19.78
N ALA A 306 -7.11 24.08 -20.41
CA ALA A 306 -6.99 24.19 -21.86
C ALA A 306 -5.83 25.13 -22.18
N THR A 307 -5.12 24.84 -23.27
CA THR A 307 -3.99 25.66 -23.73
C THR A 307 -4.40 27.13 -23.86
N ASP A 308 -3.57 28.01 -23.33
CA ASP A 308 -3.72 29.47 -23.27
C ASP A 308 -4.96 30.00 -22.50
N ASN A 309 -5.69 29.13 -21.79
CA ASN A 309 -6.86 29.49 -20.98
C ASN A 309 -6.67 29.30 -19.47
N GLY A 310 -5.43 29.02 -19.05
CA GLY A 310 -5.08 28.73 -17.66
C GLY A 310 -5.52 27.34 -17.18
N THR A 311 -5.30 27.07 -15.90
CA THR A 311 -5.67 25.80 -15.26
C THR A 311 -6.61 26.05 -14.08
N LYS A 312 -7.53 25.12 -13.87
CA LYS A 312 -8.46 25.08 -12.75
C LYS A 312 -8.24 23.79 -11.99
N ALA A 313 -7.68 23.91 -10.79
CA ALA A 313 -7.57 22.82 -9.85
C ALA A 313 -8.80 22.78 -8.94
N ILE A 314 -9.36 21.59 -8.76
CA ILE A 314 -10.57 21.34 -7.97
C ILE A 314 -10.21 20.30 -6.91
N LEU A 315 -10.25 20.71 -5.65
CA LEU A 315 -10.14 19.83 -4.50
C LEU A 315 -11.53 19.64 -3.89
N HIS A 316 -12.08 18.45 -4.04
CA HIS A 316 -13.38 18.06 -3.52
C HIS A 316 -13.25 17.34 -2.17
N PHE A 317 -14.06 17.77 -1.21
CA PHE A 317 -14.12 17.21 0.14
C PHE A 317 -15.43 16.41 0.29
N PRO A 318 -15.40 15.07 0.43
CA PRO A 318 -16.61 14.27 0.56
C PRO A 318 -17.39 14.62 1.84
N GLU A 319 -18.69 14.36 1.84
CA GLU A 319 -19.49 14.47 3.06
C GLU A 319 -19.05 13.46 4.10
N THR A 320 -18.85 13.94 5.32
CA THR A 320 -18.51 13.11 6.47
C THR A 320 -19.74 12.28 6.83
N VAL A 321 -19.81 11.04 6.35
CA VAL A 321 -20.69 10.05 6.96
C VAL A 321 -20.06 9.70 8.30
N ASN A 322 -20.81 9.87 9.39
CA ASN A 322 -20.42 9.63 10.79
C ASN A 322 -20.06 8.16 11.14
N ASN A 323 -19.27 7.46 10.31
CA ASN A 323 -18.93 6.05 10.48
C ASN A 323 -17.41 5.78 10.61
N ILE A 324 -16.63 6.70 11.17
CA ILE A 324 -15.18 6.49 11.40
C ILE A 324 -14.92 5.81 12.77
N HIS A 325 -15.57 4.67 13.00
CA HIS A 325 -15.25 3.77 14.12
C HIS A 325 -15.03 2.31 13.73
N GLN A 326 -14.96 2.00 12.43
CA GLN A 326 -14.63 0.65 11.97
C GLN A 326 -13.77 0.70 10.70
N MET A 327 -12.47 0.88 10.87
CA MET A 327 -11.45 0.34 9.96
C MET A 327 -10.16 0.07 10.74
#